data_AF-A0A1R3G4B0-F1
#
_entry.id   AF-A0A1R3G4B0-F1
#
_cell.length_a   1.000
_cell.length_b   1.000
_cell.length_c   1.000
_cell.angle_alpha   90.00
_cell.angle_beta   90.00
_cell.angle_gamma   90.00
#
_symmetry.space_group_name_H-M   'P 1'
#
loop_
_entity.id
_entity.type
_entity.pdbx_description
1 polymer ?
#
loop_
_entity_poly.entity_id
_entity_poly.type
_entity_poly.pdbx_seq_one_letter_code
_entity_poly.pdbx_strand_id
1 'polypeptide(L)' 'MASAGYDPQVVPSVYENRLGGGDSFEFLSTHPPGKKRAKLLEEPKTMKLAKQVYEDVKAGYQITSFV' A
#
# COMPACT_ATOMS: atom_id res chain seq x y z
N MET A 1 -0.68 -2.80 -5.89
CA MET A 1 0.78 -2.55 -5.93
C MET A 1 1.51 -3.88 -5.94
N ALA A 2 1.37 -4.72 -4.90
CA ALA A 2 1.95 -6.07 -4.86
C ALA A 2 1.61 -6.93 -6.09
N SER A 3 0.34 -6.97 -6.50
CA SER A 3 -0.12 -7.70 -7.70
C SER A 3 0.50 -7.24 -9.02
N ALA A 4 0.98 -6.00 -9.07
CA ALA A 4 1.67 -5.42 -10.21
C ALA A 4 3.20 -5.56 -10.10
N GLY A 5 3.70 -6.31 -9.11
CA GLY A 5 5.13 -6.57 -8.90
C GLY A 5 5.87 -5.51 -8.10
N TYR A 6 5.16 -4.58 -7.43
CA TYR A 6 5.81 -3.59 -6.55
C TYR A 6 5.96 -4.12 -5.13
N ASP A 7 7.14 -3.93 -4.53
CA ASP A 7 7.42 -4.32 -3.15
C ASP A 7 6.49 -3.58 -2.16
N PRO A 8 5.61 -4.29 -1.43
CA PRO A 8 4.67 -3.69 -0.49
C PRO A 8 5.37 -3.03 0.71
N GLN A 9 6.60 -3.40 1.06
CA GLN A 9 7.32 -2.83 2.21
C GLN A 9 7.77 -1.39 1.95
N VAL A 10 7.93 -0.99 0.69
CA VAL A 10 8.31 0.37 0.31
C VAL A 10 7.12 1.32 0.41
N VAL A 11 5.89 0.80 0.32
CA VAL A 11 4.66 1.56 0.17
C VAL A 11 4.35 2.51 1.35
N PRO A 12 4.50 2.12 2.64
CA PRO A 12 4.24 3.03 3.76
C PRO A 12 5.07 4.32 3.68
N SER A 13 6.36 4.20 3.40
CA SER A 13 7.27 5.34 3.26
C SER A 13 6.90 6.28 2.11
N VAL A 14 6.30 5.74 1.03
CA VAL A 14 5.82 6.52 -0.11
C VAL A 14 4.58 7.33 0.28
N TYR A 15 3.65 6.75 1.05
CA TYR A 15 2.48 7.48 1.54
C TYR A 15 2.81 8.52 2.59
N GLU A 16 3.79 8.27 3.43
CA GLU A 16 4.25 9.24 4.42
C GLU A 16 4.96 10.44 3.77
N ASN A 17 5.85 10.18 2.80
CA ASN A 17 6.78 11.20 2.30
C ASN A 17 6.46 11.79 0.92
N ARG A 18 5.68 11.10 0.08
CA ARG A 18 5.49 11.49 -1.33
C ARG A 18 4.04 11.61 -1.77
N LEU A 19 3.14 10.80 -1.22
CA LEU A 19 1.71 10.76 -1.58
C LEU A 19 0.80 11.30 -0.47
N GLY A 20 1.34 12.18 0.36
CA GLY A 20 0.64 12.83 1.47
C GLY A 20 -0.59 13.65 1.08
N GLY A 21 -0.82 13.87 -0.22
CA GLY A 21 -1.76 14.87 -0.69
C GLY A 21 -1.24 16.26 -0.38
N GLY A 22 -1.66 17.26 -1.16
CA GLY A 22 -1.52 18.62 -0.65
C GLY A 22 -2.26 18.69 0.69
N ASP A 23 -1.70 19.35 1.69
CA ASP A 23 -2.39 19.64 2.98
C ASP A 23 -3.59 20.59 2.79
N SER A 24 -4.10 20.74 1.56
CA SER A 24 -5.29 21.50 1.25
C SER A 24 -6.51 20.81 1.87
N PHE A 25 -7.39 21.65 2.41
CA PHE A 25 -8.61 21.21 3.09
C PHE A 25 -9.51 20.33 2.19
N GLU A 26 -9.62 20.67 0.89
CA GLU A 26 -10.41 19.89 -0.08
C GLU A 26 -9.88 18.47 -0.28
N PHE A 27 -8.54 18.30 -0.28
CA PHE A 27 -7.94 16.98 -0.43
C PHE A 27 -8.15 16.13 0.83
N LEU A 28 -7.91 16.72 2.01
CA LEU A 28 -8.10 16.05 3.30
C LEU A 28 -9.56 15.71 3.62
N SER A 29 -10.52 16.39 2.98
CA SER A 29 -11.95 16.08 3.11
C SER A 29 -12.35 14.79 2.37
N THR A 30 -11.64 14.42 1.31
CA THR A 30 -11.96 13.24 0.49
C THR A 30 -10.99 12.08 0.73
N HIS A 31 -9.78 12.38 1.19
CA HIS A 31 -8.71 11.40 1.39
C HIS A 31 -8.12 11.54 2.80
N PRO A 32 -7.88 10.42 3.52
CA PRO A 32 -7.15 10.49 4.78
C PRO A 32 -5.69 10.95 4.55
N PRO A 33 -5.10 11.68 5.51
CA PRO A 33 -3.70 12.10 5.45
C PRO A 33 -2.76 10.92 5.14
N GLY A 34 -1.71 11.17 4.35
CA GLY A 34 -0.72 10.16 3.98
C GLY A 34 -0.14 9.38 5.17
N LYS A 35 0.12 10.08 6.29
CA LYS A 35 0.56 9.46 7.55
C LYS A 35 -0.43 8.41 8.10
N LYS A 36 -1.73 8.68 8.03
CA LYS A 36 -2.75 7.71 8.45
C LYS A 36 -2.80 6.51 7.51
N ARG A 37 -2.64 6.74 6.21
CA ARG A 37 -2.60 5.68 5.19
C ARG A 37 -1.37 4.78 5.38
N ALA A 38 -0.20 5.36 5.63
CA ALA A 38 1.03 4.62 5.92
C ALA A 38 0.84 3.70 7.13
N LYS A 39 0.30 4.21 8.24
CA LYS A 39 0.05 3.42 9.45
C LYS A 39 -0.89 2.23 9.23
N LEU A 40 -1.96 2.40 8.45
CA LEU A 40 -2.88 1.31 8.12
C LEU A 40 -2.19 0.22 7.28
N LEU A 41 -1.26 0.61 6.42
CA LEU A 41 -0.52 -0.34 5.59
C LEU A 41 0.55 -1.10 6.37
N GLU A 42 1.06 -0.54 7.46
CA GLU A 42 1.98 -1.21 8.40
C GLU A 42 1.30 -2.27 9.26
N GLU A 43 -0.04 -2.38 9.23
CA GLU A 43 -0.74 -3.42 9.98
C GLU A 43 -0.21 -4.81 9.61
N PRO A 44 0.23 -5.63 10.60
CA PRO A 44 0.95 -6.86 10.33
C PRO A 44 0.20 -7.85 9.43
N LYS A 45 -1.13 -7.91 9.58
CA LYS A 45 -1.99 -8.79 8.76
C LYS A 45 -1.99 -8.34 7.31
N THR A 46 -2.20 -7.05 7.07
CA THR A 46 -2.26 -6.44 5.73
C THR A 46 -0.91 -6.55 5.02
N MET A 47 0.18 -6.21 5.70
CA MET A 47 1.53 -6.28 5.15
C MET A 47 1.91 -7.73 4.79
N LYS A 48 1.57 -8.70 5.65
CA LYS A 48 1.84 -10.12 5.39
C LYS A 48 1.12 -10.62 4.15
N LEU A 49 -0.16 -10.30 3.99
CA LEU A 49 -0.95 -10.68 2.81
C LEU A 49 -0.41 -10.03 1.54
N ALA A 50 -0.08 -8.74 1.61
CA ALA A 50 0.50 -8.03 0.48
C ALA A 50 1.84 -8.64 0.05
N LYS A 51 2.68 -9.04 1.02
CA LYS A 51 3.96 -9.70 0.74
C LYS A 51 3.76 -11.05 0.06
N GLN A 52 2.78 -11.85 0.51
CA GLN A 52 2.46 -13.12 -0.14
C GLN A 52 2.11 -12.90 -1.62
N VAL A 53 1.22 -11.95 -1.92
CA VAL A 53 0.84 -11.62 -3.30
C VAL A 53 2.05 -11.17 -4.12
N TYR A 54 2.95 -10.36 -3.56
CA TYR A 54 4.15 -9.92 -4.24
C TYR A 54 5.09 -11.08 -4.60
N GLU A 55 5.34 -12.00 -3.67
CA GLU A 55 6.16 -13.19 -3.92
C GLU A 55 5.50 -14.11 -4.95
N ASP A 56 4.17 -14.27 -4.89
CA ASP A 56 3.43 -15.10 -5.86
C ASP A 56 3.57 -14.53 -7.29
N VAL A 57 3.39 -13.22 -7.46
CA VAL A 57 3.60 -12.53 -8.74
C VAL A 57 5.05 -12.68 -9.22
N LYS A 58 6.01 -12.50 -8.31
CA LYS A 58 7.44 -12.60 -8.64
C LYS A 58 7.86 -14.01 -9.04
N ALA A 59 7.23 -15.03 -8.48
CA ALA A 59 7.40 -16.42 -8.86
C ALA A 59 6.65 -16.80 -10.16
N GLY A 60 5.91 -15.86 -10.76
CA GLY A 60 5.15 -16.07 -12.00
C GLY A 60 3.80 -16.77 -11.79
N TYR A 61 3.34 -16.88 -10.54
CA TYR A 61 2.01 -17.43 -10.25
C TYR A 61 0.92 -16.42 -10.59
N GLN A 62 -0.19 -16.93 -11.10
CA GLN A 62 -1.34 -16.12 -11.42
C GLN A 62 -2.13 -15.83 -10.13
N ILE A 63 -2.41 -14.56 -9.87
CA ILE A 63 -3.23 -14.17 -8.72
C ILE A 63 -4.70 -14.41 -9.06
N THR A 64 -5.30 -15.39 -8.39
CA THR A 64 -6.66 -15.88 -8.67
C THR A 64 -7.74 -15.15 -7.86
N SER A 65 -7.39 -14.54 -6.74
CA SER A 65 -8.30 -13.72 -5.94
C SER A 65 -7.55 -12.69 -5.10
N PHE A 66 -8.26 -11.61 -4.80
CA PHE A 66 -7.85 -10.63 -3.79
C PHE A 66 -8.83 -10.78 -2.62
N VAL A 67 -8.29 -11.00 -1.41
CA VAL A 67 -9.06 -11.12 -0.15
C VAL A 67 -9.43 -9.74 0.37
#